data_AF-A0A7X9X4M5-F1
#
_entry.id   AF-A0A7X9X4M5-F1
#
_cell.length_a   1.000
_cell.length_b   1.000
_cell.length_c   1.000
_cell.angle_alpha   90.00
_cell.angle_beta   90.00
_cell.angle_gamma   90.00
#
_symmetry.space_group_name_H-M   'P 1'
#
loop_
_entity.id
_entity.type
_entity.pdbx_description
1 polymer ?
#
loop_
_entity_poly.entity_id
_entity_poly.type
_entity_poly.pdbx_seq_one_letter_code
_entity_poly.pdbx_strand_id
1 'polypeptide(L)'
;MTTHDASQALDPSDYVAQHLQHFSTASSASASAVSGQHVGVVVWNPYALLLAAAVFAVLMAVAARRDRGAVFSLGRDTGFARRLYVWWSCAWRQGLASTLLFIVAAVAFHFLMPRTAVPLMKFSHELVTSERARNSPMLSLMIAAMPVLVAIGIYFVVSLPLAGYMVRNGFDAHAFPGPERFGFRHAVLLGLTTYVWSVPASLVLADFAVTLPDHAADVLRAIFVVAWGMYIVLPRQVRRVGRLATA
;
A
#
# COMPACT_ATOMS: atom_id res chain seq x y z
N MET A 1 -36.63 -58.16 19.61
CA MET A 1 -37.84 -57.46 19.14
C MET A 1 -38.18 -56.42 20.19
N THR A 2 -37.69 -55.20 20.02
CA THR A 2 -38.04 -54.04 20.83
C THR A 2 -38.02 -52.84 19.89
N THR A 3 -39.20 -52.25 19.75
CA THR A 3 -39.61 -51.24 18.79
C THR A 3 -39.05 -49.87 19.13
N HIS A 4 -38.67 -49.13 18.08
CA HIS A 4 -38.43 -47.69 18.13
C HIS A 4 -39.72 -46.95 18.49
N ASP A 5 -39.73 -46.23 19.61
CA ASP A 5 -40.67 -45.12 19.83
C ASP A 5 -39.89 -43.81 19.79
N ALA A 6 -39.88 -43.22 18.59
CA ALA A 6 -39.49 -41.86 18.32
C ALA A 6 -40.70 -40.95 18.52
N SER A 7 -40.87 -40.40 19.72
CA SER A 7 -41.72 -39.22 19.94
C SER A 7 -41.49 -38.64 21.34
N GLN A 8 -40.29 -38.12 21.60
CA GLN A 8 -40.10 -37.19 22.70
C GLN A 8 -39.94 -35.80 22.08
N ALA A 9 -40.99 -34.99 22.24
CA ALA A 9 -40.93 -33.57 21.96
C ALA A 9 -39.83 -32.97 22.83
N LEU A 10 -38.69 -32.68 22.21
CA LEU A 10 -37.63 -31.87 22.80
C LEU A 10 -38.23 -30.50 23.08
N ASP A 11 -38.29 -30.15 24.37
CA ASP A 11 -38.68 -28.82 24.82
C ASP A 11 -37.83 -27.80 24.04
N PRO A 12 -38.40 -26.75 23.42
CA PRO A 12 -37.63 -25.78 22.64
C PRO A 12 -36.47 -25.16 23.42
N SER A 13 -36.57 -25.15 24.76
CA SER A 13 -35.50 -24.79 25.69
C SER A 13 -34.28 -25.73 25.59
N ASP A 14 -34.50 -27.04 25.49
CA ASP A 14 -33.45 -28.06 25.36
C ASP A 14 -32.80 -28.01 23.98
N TYR A 15 -33.58 -27.75 22.92
CA TYR A 15 -33.02 -27.52 21.58
C TYR A 15 -32.10 -26.28 21.56
N VAL A 16 -32.54 -25.17 22.18
CA VAL A 16 -31.75 -23.94 22.28
C VAL A 16 -30.52 -24.14 23.18
N ALA A 17 -30.64 -24.87 24.29
CA ALA A 17 -29.53 -25.19 25.18
C ALA A 17 -28.47 -26.05 24.46
N GLN A 18 -28.90 -27.05 23.69
CA GLN A 18 -28.01 -27.89 22.90
C GLN A 18 -27.36 -27.12 21.75
N HIS A 19 -28.09 -26.20 21.09
CA HIS A 19 -27.53 -25.33 20.06
C HIS A 19 -26.51 -24.34 20.63
N LEU A 20 -26.78 -23.74 21.80
CA LEU A 20 -25.85 -22.84 22.49
C LEU A 20 -24.62 -23.58 23.01
N GLN A 21 -24.75 -24.83 23.45
CA GLN A 21 -23.61 -25.68 23.80
C GLN A 21 -22.73 -25.99 22.59
N HIS A 22 -23.31 -26.19 21.40
CA HIS A 22 -22.52 -26.33 20.17
C HIS A 22 -21.76 -25.05 19.81
N PHE A 23 -22.31 -23.86 20.05
CA PHE A 23 -21.56 -22.61 19.87
C PHE A 23 -20.46 -22.42 20.93
N SER A 24 -20.70 -22.78 22.19
CA SER A 24 -19.70 -22.61 23.25
C SER A 24 -18.55 -23.64 23.16
N THR A 25 -18.85 -24.89 22.78
CA THR A 25 -17.82 -25.92 22.57
C THR A 25 -17.11 -25.77 21.23
N ALA A 26 -17.80 -25.39 20.15
CA ALA A 26 -17.13 -25.00 18.91
C ALA A 26 -16.30 -23.72 19.09
N SER A 27 -16.69 -22.79 19.97
CA SER A 27 -15.86 -21.60 20.24
C SER A 27 -14.59 -21.92 21.02
N SER A 28 -14.53 -22.99 21.82
CA SER A 28 -13.31 -23.34 22.57
C SER A 28 -12.33 -24.19 21.75
N ALA A 29 -12.82 -25.00 20.81
CA ALA A 29 -11.97 -25.75 19.89
C ALA A 29 -11.63 -24.98 18.60
N SER A 30 -12.43 -23.99 18.21
CA SER A 30 -12.20 -23.18 17.00
C SER A 30 -11.62 -21.79 17.29
N ALA A 31 -11.71 -21.26 18.52
CA ALA A 31 -10.91 -20.08 18.90
C ALA A 31 -9.42 -20.42 18.97
N SER A 32 -9.06 -21.68 19.18
CA SER A 32 -7.69 -22.19 19.10
C SER A 32 -7.18 -22.34 17.66
N ALA A 33 -8.06 -22.30 16.65
CA ALA A 33 -7.70 -22.43 15.23
C ALA A 33 -7.79 -21.13 14.42
N VAL A 34 -8.43 -20.08 14.97
CA VAL A 34 -8.47 -18.73 14.35
C VAL A 34 -7.64 -17.70 15.13
N SER A 35 -7.16 -18.04 16.34
CA SER A 35 -6.16 -17.27 17.09
C SER A 35 -4.71 -17.68 16.72
N GLY A 36 -4.47 -18.05 15.47
CA GLY A 36 -3.19 -18.52 14.94
C GLY A 36 -2.35 -17.44 14.23
N GLN A 37 -2.84 -16.20 14.14
CA GLN A 37 -1.99 -15.05 13.87
C GLN A 37 -1.71 -14.38 15.21
N HIS A 38 -0.75 -14.96 15.93
CA HIS A 38 0.04 -14.18 16.86
C HIS A 38 0.35 -12.86 16.16
N VAL A 39 -0.03 -11.74 16.80
CA VAL A 39 0.76 -10.52 16.71
C VAL A 39 2.14 -10.97 17.14
N GLY A 40 2.92 -11.44 16.17
CA GLY A 40 4.27 -11.89 16.39
C GLY A 40 4.94 -10.67 16.97
N VAL A 41 5.23 -10.72 18.27
CA VAL A 41 6.32 -9.92 18.80
C VAL A 41 7.47 -10.30 17.90
N VAL A 42 7.78 -9.42 16.95
CA VAL A 42 8.84 -9.62 15.98
C VAL A 42 10.08 -9.82 16.82
N VAL A 43 10.50 -11.07 16.98
CA VAL A 43 11.76 -11.39 17.63
C VAL A 43 12.80 -10.95 16.62
N TRP A 44 13.17 -9.67 16.70
CA TRP A 44 14.19 -9.07 15.87
C TRP A 44 15.48 -9.84 16.11
N ASN A 45 15.79 -10.78 15.21
CA ASN A 45 17.06 -11.47 15.25
C ASN A 45 18.14 -10.43 14.87
N PRO A 46 19.01 -10.01 15.79
CA PRO A 46 20.04 -9.00 15.50
C PRO A 46 20.99 -9.47 14.39
N TYR A 47 21.15 -10.78 14.21
CA TYR A 47 21.94 -11.35 13.13
C TYR A 47 21.27 -11.19 11.76
N ALA A 48 19.93 -11.21 11.69
CA ALA A 48 19.21 -10.94 10.44
C ALA A 48 19.31 -9.46 10.05
N LEU A 49 19.25 -8.55 11.02
CA LEU A 49 19.51 -7.11 10.81
C LEU A 49 20.96 -6.84 10.39
N LEU A 50 21.93 -7.51 11.01
CA LEU A 50 23.35 -7.41 10.62
C LEU A 50 23.60 -7.94 9.22
N LEU A 51 22.99 -9.08 8.85
CA LEU A 51 23.08 -9.64 7.51
C LEU A 51 22.42 -8.70 6.48
N ALA A 52 21.24 -8.16 6.79
CA ALA A 52 20.55 -7.16 5.98
C ALA A 52 21.41 -5.90 5.77
N ALA A 53 22.00 -5.38 6.85
CA ALA A 53 22.89 -4.23 6.81
C ALA A 53 24.17 -4.52 6.02
N ALA A 54 24.75 -5.71 6.16
CA ALA A 54 25.92 -6.13 5.40
C ALA A 54 25.62 -6.29 3.91
N VAL A 55 24.50 -6.94 3.56
CA VAL A 55 24.05 -7.09 2.17
C VAL A 55 23.75 -5.72 1.56
N PHE A 56 23.06 -4.83 2.30
CA PHE A 56 22.86 -3.45 1.88
C PHE A 56 24.22 -2.76 1.67
N ALA A 57 25.14 -2.79 2.63
CA ALA A 57 26.46 -2.18 2.49
C ALA A 57 27.24 -2.69 1.28
N VAL A 58 27.21 -3.99 1.00
CA VAL A 58 27.86 -4.61 -0.16
C VAL A 58 27.20 -4.14 -1.46
N LEU A 59 25.88 -4.17 -1.55
CA LEU A 59 25.14 -3.71 -2.73
C LEU A 59 25.35 -2.22 -2.97
N MET A 60 25.39 -1.42 -1.91
CA MET A 60 25.68 0.01 -1.97
C MET A 60 27.12 0.26 -2.44
N ALA A 61 28.10 -0.53 -1.98
CA ALA A 61 29.48 -0.45 -2.45
C ALA A 61 29.62 -0.86 -3.94
N VAL A 62 28.90 -1.89 -4.37
CA VAL A 62 28.85 -2.32 -5.78
C VAL A 62 28.18 -1.27 -6.65
N ALA A 63 27.06 -0.70 -6.21
CA ALA A 63 26.33 0.36 -6.89
C ALA A 63 27.18 1.63 -7.01
N ALA A 64 27.87 2.02 -5.93
CA ALA A 64 28.81 3.14 -5.94
C ALA A 64 29.97 2.94 -6.92
N ARG A 65 30.49 1.71 -7.04
CA ARG A 65 31.54 1.37 -8.02
C ARG A 65 31.01 1.38 -9.46
N ARG A 66 29.77 0.93 -9.69
CA ARG A 66 29.12 0.93 -11.01
C ARG A 66 28.55 2.28 -11.44
N ASP A 67 28.47 3.26 -10.54
CA ASP A 67 27.88 4.57 -10.84
C ASP A 67 28.64 5.35 -11.93
N ARG A 68 29.88 4.94 -12.24
CA ARG A 68 30.66 5.43 -13.40
C ARG A 68 30.08 5.02 -14.76
N GLY A 69 29.11 4.09 -14.82
CA GLY A 69 28.48 3.59 -16.05
C GLY A 69 26.94 3.57 -16.03
N ALA A 70 26.29 4.28 -15.10
CA ALA A 70 24.83 4.24 -14.96
C ALA A 70 24.10 4.89 -16.16
N VAL A 71 23.24 4.12 -16.83
CA VAL A 71 22.45 4.52 -18.02
C VAL A 71 21.49 5.69 -17.75
N PHE A 72 21.11 5.91 -16.48
CA PHE A 72 20.22 7.00 -16.05
C PHE A 72 20.94 7.96 -15.09
N SER A 73 21.96 8.68 -15.58
CA SER A 73 22.68 9.66 -14.77
C SER A 73 21.81 10.89 -14.46
N LEU A 74 21.91 11.37 -13.22
CA LEU A 74 21.30 12.60 -12.70
C LEU A 74 22.14 13.86 -13.02
N GLY A 75 23.12 13.73 -13.93
CA GLY A 75 24.24 14.64 -14.15
C GLY A 75 25.56 13.92 -13.87
N ARG A 76 26.62 14.28 -14.60
CA ARG A 76 27.94 13.60 -14.60
C ARG A 76 28.65 13.63 -13.24
N ASP A 77 28.22 14.51 -12.33
CA ASP A 77 28.91 14.80 -11.06
C ASP A 77 28.15 14.38 -9.80
N THR A 78 26.96 13.77 -9.93
CA THR A 78 26.19 13.32 -8.76
C THR A 78 26.62 11.92 -8.34
N GLY A 79 27.57 11.86 -7.40
CA GLY A 79 27.98 10.62 -6.76
C GLY A 79 26.86 9.95 -5.97
N PHE A 80 27.00 8.65 -5.77
CA PHE A 80 26.06 7.80 -5.08
C PHE A 80 25.53 8.34 -3.74
N ALA A 81 26.42 8.81 -2.86
CA ALA A 81 26.04 9.34 -1.55
C ALA A 81 25.07 10.53 -1.66
N ARG A 82 25.30 11.42 -2.63
CA ARG A 82 24.41 12.55 -2.90
C ARG A 82 23.06 12.06 -3.43
N ARG A 83 23.03 11.07 -4.33
CA ARG A 83 21.78 10.48 -4.82
C ARG A 83 20.97 9.82 -3.71
N LEU A 84 21.62 9.07 -2.83
CA LEU A 84 20.99 8.44 -1.67
C LEU A 84 20.40 9.50 -0.74
N TYR A 85 21.15 10.56 -0.45
CA TYR A 85 20.71 11.63 0.45
C TYR A 85 19.51 12.40 -0.10
N VAL A 86 19.52 12.70 -1.41
CA VAL A 86 18.40 13.36 -2.09
C VAL A 86 17.18 12.43 -2.12
N TRP A 87 17.37 11.17 -2.52
CA TRP A 87 16.32 10.16 -2.52
C TRP A 87 15.70 10.02 -1.13
N TRP A 88 16.52 9.88 -0.08
CA TRP A 88 16.07 9.75 1.30
C TRP A 88 15.26 10.96 1.76
N SER A 89 15.72 12.17 1.44
CA SER A 89 15.01 13.40 1.77
C SER A 89 13.64 13.47 1.09
N CYS A 90 13.55 13.10 -0.19
CA CYS A 90 12.27 13.01 -0.90
C CYS A 90 11.39 11.91 -0.32
N ALA A 91 11.93 10.71 -0.11
CA ALA A 91 11.21 9.54 0.37
C ALA A 91 10.61 9.76 1.75
N TRP A 92 11.36 10.32 2.70
CA TRP A 92 10.84 10.58 4.05
C TRP A 92 9.75 11.67 4.05
N ARG A 93 9.93 12.76 3.28
CA ARG A 93 8.90 13.82 3.15
C ARG A 93 7.61 13.27 2.53
N GLN A 94 7.74 12.48 1.47
CA GLN A 94 6.61 11.79 0.85
C GLN A 94 5.97 10.79 1.78
N GLY A 95 6.77 10.01 2.50
CA GLY A 95 6.31 9.01 3.47
C GLY A 95 5.49 9.67 4.57
N LEU A 96 6.02 10.71 5.23
CA LEU A 96 5.29 11.46 6.25
C LEU A 96 3.98 12.05 5.72
N ALA A 97 4.02 12.73 4.58
CA ALA A 97 2.82 13.35 3.99
C ALA A 97 1.77 12.29 3.60
N SER A 98 2.20 11.15 3.06
CA SER A 98 1.31 10.06 2.67
C SER A 98 0.74 9.34 3.88
N THR A 99 1.52 9.14 4.94
CA THR A 99 1.04 8.57 6.22
C THR A 99 -0.01 9.46 6.85
N LEU A 100 0.22 10.78 6.91
CA LEU A 100 -0.78 11.72 7.42
C LEU A 100 -2.06 11.70 6.57
N LEU A 101 -1.92 11.73 5.24
CA LEU A 101 -3.06 11.64 4.33
C LEU A 101 -3.81 10.32 4.50
N PHE A 102 -3.10 9.20 4.69
CA PHE A 102 -3.70 7.89 4.93
C PHE A 102 -4.47 7.86 6.24
N ILE A 103 -3.92 8.40 7.33
CA ILE A 103 -4.63 8.49 8.62
C ILE A 103 -5.91 9.30 8.46
N VAL A 104 -5.84 10.48 7.83
CA VAL A 104 -7.02 11.32 7.57
C VAL A 104 -8.04 10.59 6.70
N ALA A 105 -7.59 9.92 5.63
CA ALA A 105 -8.46 9.15 4.75
C ALA A 105 -9.09 7.95 5.45
N ALA A 106 -8.36 7.24 6.31
CA ALA A 106 -8.86 6.10 7.08
C ALA A 106 -9.89 6.54 8.11
N VAL A 107 -9.63 7.65 8.82
CA VAL A 107 -10.58 8.27 9.75
C VAL A 107 -11.84 8.72 9.01
N ALA A 108 -11.68 9.49 7.93
CA ALA A 108 -12.79 9.93 7.09
C ALA A 108 -13.58 8.74 6.56
N PHE A 109 -12.91 7.71 6.02
CA PHE A 109 -13.56 6.50 5.56
C PHE A 109 -14.33 5.83 6.70
N HIS A 110 -13.72 5.61 7.87
CA HIS A 110 -14.38 4.95 9.00
C HIS A 110 -15.64 5.69 9.49
N PHE A 111 -15.66 7.03 9.46
CA PHE A 111 -16.82 7.81 9.87
C PHE A 111 -17.85 8.03 8.76
N LEU A 112 -17.41 8.17 7.51
CA LEU A 112 -18.30 8.41 6.37
C LEU A 112 -18.87 7.11 5.79
N MET A 113 -18.16 5.98 5.84
CA MET A 113 -18.67 4.70 5.32
C MET A 113 -20.00 4.32 5.99
N PRO A 114 -20.15 4.29 7.32
CA PRO A 114 -21.43 3.94 7.94
C PRO A 114 -22.56 4.89 7.55
N ARG A 115 -22.25 6.19 7.39
CA ARG A 115 -23.23 7.23 7.01
C ARG A 115 -23.63 7.17 5.54
N THR A 116 -22.74 6.69 4.67
CA THR A 116 -22.97 6.62 3.21
C THR A 116 -23.40 5.23 2.75
N ALA A 117 -22.90 4.17 3.37
CA ALA A 117 -23.19 2.78 3.04
C ALA A 117 -24.66 2.42 3.23
N VAL A 118 -25.30 2.88 4.31
CA VAL A 118 -26.72 2.58 4.55
C VAL A 118 -27.63 3.17 3.46
N PRO A 119 -27.56 4.47 3.11
CA PRO A 119 -28.33 5.01 2.00
C PRO A 119 -27.92 4.42 0.64
N LEU A 120 -26.63 4.11 0.44
CA LEU A 120 -26.16 3.56 -0.83
C LEU A 120 -26.53 2.08 -1.02
N MET A 121 -26.60 1.30 0.05
CA MET A 121 -27.16 -0.07 0.03
C MET A 121 -28.66 -0.05 -0.20
N LYS A 122 -29.40 0.91 0.39
CA LYS A 122 -30.83 1.09 0.08
C LYS A 122 -31.03 1.43 -1.39
N PHE A 123 -30.27 2.40 -1.90
CA PHE A 123 -30.31 2.80 -3.30
C PHE A 123 -29.88 1.68 -4.25
N SER A 124 -28.85 0.90 -3.91
CA SER A 124 -28.44 -0.25 -4.73
C SER A 124 -29.50 -1.35 -4.73
N HIS A 125 -30.20 -1.56 -3.61
CA HIS A 125 -31.29 -2.53 -3.53
C HIS A 125 -32.52 -2.12 -4.36
N GLU A 126 -32.73 -0.82 -4.56
CA GLU A 126 -33.77 -0.26 -5.44
C GLU A 126 -33.37 -0.29 -6.93
N LEU A 127 -32.09 -0.07 -7.26
CA LEU A 127 -31.58 -0.07 -8.64
C LEU A 127 -31.24 -1.46 -9.18
N VAL A 128 -30.84 -2.38 -8.30
CA VAL A 128 -30.43 -3.74 -8.64
C VAL A 128 -31.52 -4.69 -8.17
N THR A 129 -32.57 -4.83 -8.97
CA THR A 129 -33.55 -5.90 -8.78
C THR A 129 -32.86 -7.26 -8.92
N SER A 130 -33.33 -8.29 -8.22
CA SER A 130 -32.68 -9.62 -8.20
C SER A 130 -32.50 -10.21 -9.60
N GLU A 131 -33.40 -9.87 -10.52
CA GLU A 131 -33.37 -10.26 -11.92
C GLU A 131 -32.20 -9.58 -12.69
N ARG A 132 -31.93 -8.31 -12.42
CA ARG A 132 -30.83 -7.55 -13.05
C ARG A 132 -29.46 -7.93 -12.47
N ALA A 133 -29.41 -8.24 -11.16
CA ALA A 133 -28.21 -8.80 -10.50
C ALA A 133 -27.80 -10.13 -11.13
N ARG A 134 -28.79 -11.00 -11.42
CA ARG A 134 -28.59 -12.32 -12.00
C ARG A 134 -28.13 -12.25 -13.46
N ASN A 135 -28.67 -11.29 -14.22
CA ASN A 135 -28.35 -11.11 -15.64
C ASN A 135 -27.07 -10.29 -15.88
N SER A 136 -26.56 -9.56 -14.87
CA SER A 136 -25.37 -8.72 -15.00
C SER A 136 -24.54 -8.63 -13.70
N PRO A 137 -23.88 -9.73 -13.29
CA PRO A 137 -23.12 -9.78 -12.04
C PRO A 137 -22.01 -8.73 -11.97
N MET A 138 -21.41 -8.39 -13.12
CA MET A 138 -20.34 -7.39 -13.20
C MET A 138 -20.84 -5.96 -12.90
N LEU A 139 -22.04 -5.60 -13.37
CA LEU A 139 -22.65 -4.29 -13.12
C LEU A 139 -23.00 -4.14 -11.63
N SER A 140 -23.56 -5.19 -11.03
CA SER A 140 -23.87 -5.22 -9.59
C SER A 140 -22.61 -5.04 -8.73
N LEU A 141 -21.53 -5.74 -9.08
CA LEU A 141 -20.23 -5.59 -8.42
C LEU A 141 -19.68 -4.16 -8.57
N MET A 142 -19.77 -3.57 -9.77
CA MET A 142 -19.31 -2.20 -9.99
C MET A 142 -20.07 -1.20 -9.11
N ILE A 143 -21.41 -1.29 -9.04
CA ILE A 143 -22.25 -0.43 -8.21
C ILE A 143 -21.89 -0.59 -6.72
N ALA A 144 -21.73 -1.83 -6.25
CA ALA A 144 -21.36 -2.10 -4.87
C ALA A 144 -19.95 -1.57 -4.52
N ALA A 145 -19.01 -1.63 -5.47
CA ALA A 145 -17.64 -1.15 -5.30
C ALA A 145 -17.48 0.38 -5.42
N MET A 146 -18.50 1.10 -5.92
CA MET A 146 -18.41 2.55 -6.19
C MET A 146 -17.86 3.39 -5.02
N PRO A 147 -18.30 3.23 -3.76
CA PRO A 147 -17.77 4.02 -2.65
C PRO A 147 -16.26 3.85 -2.46
N VAL A 148 -15.77 2.62 -2.61
CA VAL A 148 -14.34 2.29 -2.52
C VAL A 148 -13.59 2.91 -3.70
N LEU A 149 -14.11 2.79 -4.93
CA LEU A 149 -13.51 3.38 -6.11
C LEU A 149 -13.44 4.92 -6.02
N VAL A 150 -14.50 5.56 -5.52
CA VAL A 150 -14.54 7.01 -5.28
C VAL A 150 -13.52 7.41 -4.22
N ALA A 151 -13.42 6.67 -3.10
CA ALA A 151 -12.43 6.94 -2.06
C ALA A 151 -10.99 6.82 -2.59
N ILE A 152 -10.71 5.79 -3.39
CA ILE A 152 -9.43 5.60 -4.08
C ILE A 152 -9.16 6.78 -5.04
N GLY A 153 -10.16 7.19 -5.82
CA GLY A 153 -10.06 8.33 -6.74
C GLY A 153 -9.72 9.63 -6.03
N ILE A 154 -10.42 9.95 -4.94
CA ILE A 154 -10.15 11.12 -4.09
C ILE A 154 -8.73 11.04 -3.53
N TYR A 155 -8.33 9.88 -3.01
CA TYR A 155 -6.98 9.67 -2.51
C TYR A 155 -5.93 9.95 -3.58
N PHE A 156 -6.10 9.48 -4.82
CA PHE A 156 -5.18 9.78 -5.92
C PHE A 156 -5.16 11.27 -6.28
N VAL A 157 -6.32 11.91 -6.39
CA VAL A 157 -6.44 13.34 -6.70
C VAL A 157 -5.68 14.20 -5.68
N VAL A 158 -5.71 13.82 -4.40
CA VAL A 158 -5.01 14.56 -3.33
C VAL A 158 -3.54 14.15 -3.20
N SER A 159 -3.23 12.85 -3.28
CA SER A 159 -1.88 12.32 -3.08
C SER A 159 -0.92 12.68 -4.20
N LEU A 160 -1.40 12.82 -5.45
CA LEU A 160 -0.57 13.20 -6.60
C LEU A 160 0.09 14.59 -6.41
N PRO A 161 -0.65 15.70 -6.26
CA PRO A 161 -0.05 17.00 -6.05
C PRO A 161 0.78 17.04 -4.76
N LEU A 162 0.31 16.40 -3.68
CA LEU A 162 1.05 16.33 -2.41
C LEU A 162 2.42 15.69 -2.60
N ALA A 163 2.50 14.53 -3.26
CA ALA A 163 3.75 13.86 -3.57
C ALA A 163 4.67 14.73 -4.44
N GLY A 164 4.11 15.47 -5.41
CA GLY A 164 4.85 16.41 -6.23
C GLY A 164 5.47 17.55 -5.43
N TYR A 165 4.69 18.20 -4.56
CA TYR A 165 5.21 19.25 -3.68
C TYR A 165 6.30 18.75 -2.74
N MET A 166 6.14 17.55 -2.16
CA MET A 166 7.16 16.97 -1.28
C MET A 166 8.47 16.65 -2.00
N VAL A 167 8.41 16.18 -3.25
CA VAL A 167 9.61 15.95 -4.07
C VAL A 167 10.28 17.28 -4.40
N ARG A 168 9.51 18.29 -4.80
CA ARG A 168 10.05 19.63 -5.11
C ARG A 168 10.76 20.21 -3.88
N ASN A 169 10.13 20.17 -2.72
CA ASN A 169 10.73 20.61 -1.46
C ASN A 169 11.99 19.82 -1.09
N GLY A 170 12.03 18.53 -1.41
CA GLY A 170 13.24 17.71 -1.27
C GLY A 170 14.36 18.20 -2.20
N PHE A 171 14.05 18.50 -3.46
CA PHE A 171 15.01 19.04 -4.43
C PHE A 171 15.52 20.42 -4.03
N ASP A 172 14.65 21.31 -3.55
CA ASP A 172 15.04 22.62 -3.05
C ASP A 172 15.98 22.53 -1.84
N ALA A 173 15.71 21.59 -0.91
CA ALA A 173 16.60 21.33 0.22
C ALA A 173 18.02 20.86 -0.18
N HIS A 174 18.19 20.33 -1.39
CA HIS A 174 19.49 19.89 -1.94
C HIS A 174 20.00 20.78 -3.07
N ALA A 175 19.46 22.00 -3.17
CA ALA A 175 19.84 23.01 -4.16
C ALA A 175 19.78 22.50 -5.62
N PHE A 176 18.80 21.66 -5.94
CA PHE A 176 18.54 21.28 -7.33
C PHE A 176 17.83 22.42 -8.08
N PRO A 177 18.27 22.75 -9.30
CA PRO A 177 17.63 23.79 -10.09
C PRO A 177 16.19 23.39 -10.40
N GLY A 178 15.30 24.38 -10.34
CA GLY A 178 13.89 24.20 -10.66
C GLY A 178 13.23 25.54 -10.97
N PRO A 179 11.97 25.52 -11.43
CA PRO A 179 11.25 26.73 -11.79
C PRO A 179 11.05 27.63 -10.57
N GLU A 180 11.08 28.95 -10.78
CA GLU A 180 10.76 29.95 -9.75
C GLU A 180 9.33 29.78 -9.23
N ARG A 181 8.39 29.37 -10.10
CA ARG A 181 6.99 29.14 -9.76
C ARG A 181 6.60 27.68 -9.96
N PHE A 182 6.43 26.95 -8.87
CA PHE A 182 5.97 25.56 -8.89
C PHE A 182 4.45 25.47 -8.62
N GLY A 183 3.66 25.60 -9.70
CA GLY A 183 2.20 25.54 -9.63
C GLY A 183 1.60 24.14 -9.48
N PHE A 184 0.30 24.06 -9.20
CA PHE A 184 -0.46 22.82 -8.98
C PHE A 184 -0.30 21.81 -10.12
N ARG A 185 -0.41 22.25 -11.39
CA ARG A 185 -0.25 21.38 -12.56
C ARG A 185 1.13 20.70 -12.58
N HIS A 186 2.18 21.44 -12.22
CA HIS A 186 3.54 20.90 -12.15
C HIS A 186 3.69 19.89 -10.99
N ALA A 187 3.06 20.17 -9.86
CA ALA A 187 3.00 19.25 -8.73
C ALA A 187 2.30 17.93 -9.11
N VAL A 188 1.12 17.99 -9.72
CA VAL A 188 0.39 16.80 -10.20
C VAL A 188 1.23 15.98 -11.17
N LEU A 189 1.86 16.63 -12.15
CA LEU A 189 2.71 15.97 -13.14
C LEU A 189 3.95 15.32 -12.53
N LEU A 190 4.55 15.94 -11.51
CA LEU A 190 5.69 15.38 -10.79
C LEU A 190 5.27 14.21 -9.89
N GLY A 191 4.13 14.34 -9.20
CA GLY A 191 3.50 13.25 -8.45
C GLY A 191 3.17 12.05 -9.33
N LEU A 192 2.54 12.29 -10.48
CA LEU A 192 2.22 11.25 -11.46
C LEU A 192 3.47 10.51 -11.93
N THR A 193 4.55 11.25 -12.21
CA THR A 193 5.84 10.62 -12.56
C THR A 193 6.35 9.74 -11.42
N THR A 194 6.22 10.20 -10.18
CA THR A 194 6.61 9.40 -9.03
C THR A 194 5.82 8.09 -8.98
N TYR A 195 4.48 8.16 -9.00
CA TYR A 195 3.64 6.96 -8.89
C TYR A 195 3.75 6.02 -10.09
N VAL A 196 3.77 6.55 -11.32
CA VAL A 196 3.91 5.73 -12.56
C VAL A 196 5.20 4.92 -12.55
N TRP A 197 6.27 5.41 -11.91
CA TRP A 197 7.52 4.67 -11.82
C TRP A 197 7.66 3.87 -10.52
N SER A 198 6.95 4.24 -9.44
CA SER A 198 6.94 3.48 -8.19
C SER A 198 6.00 2.27 -8.21
N VAL A 199 4.85 2.35 -8.90
CA VAL A 199 3.87 1.23 -8.94
C VAL A 199 4.44 -0.01 -9.64
N PRO A 200 5.07 0.07 -10.83
CA PRO A 200 5.72 -1.08 -11.44
C PRO A 200 6.82 -1.65 -10.56
N ALA A 201 7.56 -0.80 -9.84
CA ALA A 201 8.57 -1.26 -8.87
C ALA A 201 7.93 -2.15 -7.80
N SER A 202 6.83 -1.68 -7.20
CA SER A 202 6.09 -2.42 -6.18
C SER A 202 5.52 -3.74 -6.71
N LEU A 203 5.06 -3.78 -7.96
CA LEU A 203 4.53 -5.00 -8.60
C LEU A 203 5.65 -6.02 -8.87
N VAL A 204 6.75 -5.58 -9.48
CA VAL A 204 7.92 -6.43 -9.74
C VAL A 204 8.46 -6.99 -8.42
N LEU A 205 8.54 -6.18 -7.38
CA LEU A 205 9.03 -6.61 -6.07
C LEU A 205 8.07 -7.50 -5.30
N ALA A 206 6.75 -7.38 -5.53
CA ALA A 206 5.79 -8.31 -4.97
C ALA A 206 5.97 -9.72 -5.54
N ASP A 207 6.27 -9.83 -6.85
CA ASP A 207 6.46 -11.12 -7.52
C ASP A 207 7.73 -11.85 -7.04
N PHE A 208 8.84 -11.13 -6.85
CA PHE A 208 10.08 -11.70 -6.31
C PHE A 208 9.98 -12.13 -4.83
N ALA A 209 9.08 -11.52 -4.06
CA ALA A 209 8.96 -11.80 -2.62
C ALA A 209 8.28 -13.14 -2.32
N VAL A 210 7.47 -13.68 -3.25
CA VAL A 210 6.73 -14.95 -3.05
C VAL A 210 7.65 -16.16 -2.85
N THR A 211 8.91 -16.06 -3.29
CA THR A 211 9.87 -17.19 -3.26
C THR A 211 10.82 -17.21 -2.06
N LEU A 212 10.75 -16.25 -1.14
CA LEU A 212 11.73 -16.06 -0.06
C LEU A 212 11.08 -16.12 1.34
N PRO A 213 11.84 -16.49 2.39
CA PRO A 213 11.39 -16.37 3.78
C PRO A 213 11.03 -14.91 4.12
N ASP A 214 9.97 -14.69 4.90
CA ASP A 214 9.35 -13.37 5.15
C ASP A 214 10.36 -12.27 5.51
N HIS A 215 11.29 -12.53 6.45
CA HIS A 215 12.26 -11.52 6.88
C HIS A 215 13.31 -11.17 5.81
N ALA A 216 13.71 -12.14 4.98
CA ALA A 216 14.65 -11.91 3.89
C ALA A 216 13.95 -11.18 2.72
N ALA A 217 12.69 -11.51 2.47
CA ALA A 217 11.86 -10.86 1.46
C ALA A 217 11.68 -9.36 1.75
N ASP A 218 11.38 -8.98 3.00
CA ASP A 218 11.17 -7.58 3.39
C ASP A 218 12.43 -6.73 3.24
N VAL A 219 13.57 -7.25 3.70
CA VAL A 219 14.87 -6.57 3.58
C VAL A 219 15.24 -6.39 2.11
N LEU A 220 15.12 -7.46 1.32
CA LEU A 220 15.45 -7.42 -0.10
C LEU A 220 14.53 -6.46 -0.86
N ARG A 221 13.24 -6.44 -0.52
CA ARG A 221 12.27 -5.49 -1.03
C ARG A 221 12.65 -4.05 -0.69
N ALA A 222 13.04 -3.77 0.55
CA ALA A 222 13.49 -2.44 0.96
C ALA A 222 14.73 -1.99 0.16
N ILE A 223 15.72 -2.88 0.00
CA ILE A 223 16.92 -2.63 -0.81
C ILE A 223 16.55 -2.28 -2.25
N PHE A 224 15.68 -3.08 -2.88
CA PHE A 224 15.30 -2.84 -4.26
C PHE A 224 14.45 -1.58 -4.43
N VAL A 225 13.58 -1.24 -3.47
CA VAL A 225 12.85 0.03 -3.48
C VAL A 225 13.83 1.22 -3.44
N VAL A 226 14.87 1.14 -2.60
CA VAL A 226 15.93 2.17 -2.54
C VAL A 226 16.65 2.27 -3.89
N ALA A 227 17.12 1.14 -4.42
CA ALA A 227 17.84 1.11 -5.69
C ALA A 227 16.96 1.63 -6.85
N TRP A 228 15.72 1.18 -6.94
CA TRP A 228 14.78 1.64 -7.95
C TRP A 228 14.48 3.13 -7.82
N GLY A 229 14.25 3.60 -6.60
CA GLY A 229 14.05 5.00 -6.30
C GLY A 229 15.22 5.86 -6.76
N MET A 230 16.45 5.47 -6.42
CA MET A 230 17.67 6.20 -6.76
C MET A 230 18.00 6.20 -8.26
N TYR A 231 17.82 5.08 -8.95
CA TYR A 231 18.30 4.89 -10.33
C TYR A 231 17.22 5.01 -11.41
N ILE A 232 15.94 4.89 -11.05
CA ILE A 232 14.83 4.96 -12.00
C ILE A 232 13.96 6.20 -11.75
N VAL A 233 13.48 6.37 -10.52
CA VAL A 233 12.50 7.42 -10.17
C VAL A 233 13.18 8.79 -10.10
N LEU A 234 14.24 8.91 -9.30
CA LEU A 234 14.93 10.17 -9.02
C LEU A 234 15.46 10.86 -10.29
N PRO A 235 16.15 10.18 -11.23
CA PRO A 235 16.64 10.84 -12.45
C PRO A 235 15.50 11.38 -13.32
N ARG A 236 14.34 10.70 -13.34
CA ARG A 236 13.17 11.13 -14.11
C ARG A 236 12.48 12.33 -13.49
N GLN A 237 12.36 12.35 -12.16
CA GLN A 237 11.85 13.50 -11.42
C GLN A 237 12.75 14.73 -11.67
N VAL A 238 14.07 14.58 -11.57
CA VAL A 238 15.04 15.66 -11.79
C VAL A 238 15.00 16.17 -13.23
N ARG A 239 15.00 15.27 -14.23
CA ARG A 239 14.84 15.66 -15.65
C ARG A 239 13.52 16.39 -15.91
N ARG A 240 12.44 16.03 -15.19
CA ARG A 240 11.16 16.72 -15.34
C ARG A 240 11.24 18.12 -14.74
N VAL A 241 11.75 18.28 -13.52
CA VAL A 241 11.90 19.58 -12.88
C VAL A 241 12.87 20.48 -13.66
N GLY A 242 13.98 19.94 -14.17
CA GLY A 242 14.90 20.66 -15.03
C GLY A 242 14.26 21.17 -16.32
N ARG A 243 13.43 20.35 -16.98
CA ARG A 243 12.66 20.79 -18.17
C ARG A 243 11.65 21.89 -17.85
N LEU A 244 11.11 21.90 -16.64
CA LEU A 244 10.20 22.95 -16.19
C LEU A 244 10.92 24.25 -15.81
N ALA A 245 12.21 24.19 -15.48
CA ALA A 245 13.02 25.37 -15.20
C ALA A 245 13.45 26.11 -16.47
N THR A 246 13.46 25.43 -17.61
CA THR A 246 13.85 25.96 -18.93
C THR A 246 12.67 26.36 -19.81
N ALA A 247 11.43 26.15 -19.34
CA ALA A 247 10.20 26.40 -20.08
C ALA A 247 9.51 27.67 -19.55
#